data_AF-A0A4R5DMS8-F1
#
_entry.id   AF-A0A4R5DMS8-F1
#
_cell.length_a   1.000
_cell.length_b   1.000
_cell.length_c   1.000
_cell.angle_alpha   90.00
_cell.angle_beta   90.00
_cell.angle_gamma   90.00
#
_symmetry.space_group_name_H-M   'P 1'
#
loop_
_entity.id
_entity.type
_entity.pdbx_description
1 polymer ?
#
loop_
_entity_poly.entity_id
_entity_poly.type
_entity_poly.pdbx_seq_one_letter_code
_entity_poly.pdbx_strand_id
1 'polypeptide(L)'
;MNTPVVLSYFSQSHDPHDPYLEFLEDEYRCIADCWEKFQQTGSERNINVVFPARGSADAGRIDDDIRAFKHRVIIFHFSGHAGAEQLIFSDKSARAKGLAGLLGEAPNLKIVFLNGCATHDQVNLLFSQNVKAVIATKGRVNDGLAKEFSSNFYAAVSTTDYTIKEAFKHAINTLIKDGLIPEDTSTNLSPWRGLVTDSAEEKDRWDLYVKEGFSAELENKNWWKIGVINPSKKEVLTGGNFWDRIHVVLFSALFLLGIAIIAFGIFFKDDFKIAVMGLASICISAFGMINQRRYVTAEFNEELVDESIIKKLRLF
;
A
#
# COMPACT_ATOMS: atom_id res chain seq x y z
N MET A 1 -11.63 -8.01 5.53
CA MET A 1 -10.36 -7.28 5.57
C MET A 1 -10.22 -6.49 4.31
N ASN A 2 -9.68 -5.30 4.43
CA ASN A 2 -9.68 -4.35 3.35
C ASN A 2 -8.34 -4.38 2.61
N THR A 3 -8.39 -4.53 1.29
CA THR A 3 -7.23 -4.51 0.41
C THR A 3 -6.48 -3.18 0.53
N PRO A 4 -5.14 -3.15 0.64
CA PRO A 4 -4.37 -1.91 0.60
C PRO A 4 -4.67 -1.06 -0.64
N VAL A 5 -4.48 0.25 -0.52
CA VAL A 5 -4.79 1.23 -1.57
C VAL A 5 -3.54 2.06 -1.86
N VAL A 6 -3.22 2.20 -3.15
CA VAL A 6 -2.18 3.11 -3.65
C VAL A 6 -2.89 4.21 -4.41
N LEU A 7 -2.92 5.41 -3.84
CA LEU A 7 -3.52 6.57 -4.50
C LEU A 7 -2.48 7.18 -5.43
N SER A 8 -2.79 7.29 -6.72
CA SER A 8 -1.90 7.89 -7.71
C SER A 8 -2.63 8.95 -8.52
N TYR A 9 -2.07 10.16 -8.51
CA TYR A 9 -2.63 11.31 -9.21
C TYR A 9 -1.64 11.81 -10.24
N PHE A 10 -2.10 11.90 -11.49
CA PHE A 10 -1.35 12.41 -12.62
C PHE A 10 -2.06 13.67 -13.10
N SER A 11 -1.39 14.81 -13.02
CA SER A 11 -2.02 16.11 -13.30
C SER A 11 -1.21 16.97 -14.28
N GLN A 12 -1.93 17.48 -15.28
CA GLN A 12 -1.47 18.52 -16.19
C GLN A 12 -2.05 19.87 -15.80
N SER A 13 -1.22 20.92 -15.82
CA SER A 13 -1.67 22.29 -15.58
C SER A 13 -2.52 22.80 -16.74
N HIS A 14 -3.56 23.57 -16.42
CA HIS A 14 -4.36 24.31 -17.40
C HIS A 14 -3.78 25.69 -17.72
N ASP A 15 -2.74 26.12 -16.99
CA ASP A 15 -2.06 27.37 -17.30
C ASP A 15 -1.25 27.21 -18.60
N PRO A 16 -1.52 28.01 -19.65
CA PRO A 16 -0.78 27.94 -20.92
C PRO A 16 0.69 28.36 -20.79
N HIS A 17 1.10 28.96 -19.66
CA HIS A 17 2.49 29.30 -19.38
C HIS A 17 3.29 28.14 -18.76
N ASP A 18 2.60 27.13 -18.24
CA ASP A 18 3.25 25.93 -17.73
C ASP A 18 3.65 25.01 -18.90
N PRO A 19 4.85 24.40 -18.85
CA PRO A 19 5.28 23.48 -19.89
C PRO A 19 4.37 22.25 -19.93
N TYR A 20 4.03 21.79 -21.12
CA TYR A 20 3.25 20.56 -21.25
C TYR A 20 4.07 19.34 -20.81
N LEU A 21 3.50 18.49 -19.95
CA LEU A 21 4.10 17.23 -19.52
C LEU A 21 3.66 16.11 -20.48
N GLU A 22 4.52 15.80 -21.44
CA GLU A 22 4.28 14.82 -22.51
C GLU A 22 4.22 13.38 -22.00
N PHE A 23 5.04 13.03 -21.01
CA PHE A 23 5.24 11.66 -20.53
C PHE A 23 4.35 11.28 -19.36
N LEU A 24 3.46 12.16 -18.91
CA LEU A 24 2.60 11.92 -17.75
C LEU A 24 1.67 10.71 -17.94
N GLU A 25 1.10 10.55 -19.13
CA GLU A 25 0.26 9.39 -19.49
C GLU A 25 1.09 8.10 -19.58
N ASP A 26 2.33 8.18 -20.08
CA ASP A 26 3.24 7.04 -20.14
C ASP A 26 3.69 6.60 -18.75
N GLU A 27 3.94 7.55 -17.84
CA GLU A 27 4.23 7.27 -16.44
C GLU A 27 3.05 6.53 -15.78
N TYR A 28 1.83 7.04 -15.97
CA TYR A 28 0.61 6.39 -15.49
C TYR A 28 0.53 4.93 -15.97
N ARG A 29 0.71 4.69 -17.28
CA ARG A 29 0.64 3.34 -17.86
C ARG A 29 1.72 2.43 -17.30
N CYS A 30 2.96 2.90 -17.21
CA CYS A 30 4.06 2.11 -16.66
C CYS A 30 3.78 1.67 -15.21
N ILE A 31 3.27 2.57 -14.38
CA ILE A 31 2.94 2.26 -12.98
C ILE A 31 1.77 1.29 -12.92
N ALA A 32 0.72 1.52 -13.73
CA ALA A 32 -0.44 0.62 -13.80
C ALA A 32 -0.03 -0.81 -14.19
N ASP A 33 0.80 -0.96 -15.21
CA ASP A 33 1.33 -2.25 -15.66
C ASP A 33 2.14 -2.96 -14.57
N CYS A 34 2.92 -2.22 -13.77
CA CYS A 34 3.66 -2.78 -12.63
C CYS A 34 2.72 -3.37 -11.58
N TRP A 35 1.63 -2.65 -11.26
CA TRP A 35 0.63 -3.15 -10.32
C TRP A 35 -0.18 -4.32 -10.86
N GLU A 36 -0.50 -4.33 -12.15
CA GLU A 36 -1.17 -5.47 -12.79
C GLU A 36 -0.27 -6.71 -12.76
N LYS A 37 1.01 -6.57 -13.15
CA LYS A 37 1.98 -7.66 -13.07
C LYS A 37 2.15 -8.18 -11.64
N PHE A 38 2.17 -7.31 -10.65
CA PHE A 38 2.24 -7.72 -9.24
C PHE A 38 1.00 -8.50 -8.81
N GLN A 39 -0.19 -8.15 -9.29
CA GLN A 39 -1.42 -8.93 -9.02
C GLN A 39 -1.39 -10.32 -9.66
N GLN A 40 -0.76 -10.45 -10.84
CA GLN A 40 -0.66 -11.73 -11.55
C GLN A 40 0.45 -12.64 -11.00
N THR A 41 1.58 -12.05 -10.59
CA THR A 41 2.80 -12.78 -10.20
C THR A 41 3.06 -12.81 -8.69
N GLY A 42 2.25 -12.07 -7.92
CA GLY A 42 2.36 -11.99 -6.47
C GLY A 42 2.15 -13.33 -5.77
N SER A 43 2.73 -13.45 -4.56
CA SER A 43 2.54 -14.63 -3.70
C SER A 43 1.07 -14.82 -3.31
N GLU A 44 0.61 -16.07 -3.19
CA GLU A 44 -0.71 -16.41 -2.59
C GLU A 44 -0.93 -15.76 -1.21
N ARG A 45 0.16 -15.42 -0.51
CA ARG A 45 0.11 -14.78 0.81
C ARG A 45 -0.12 -13.28 0.76
N ASN A 46 0.15 -12.59 -0.35
CA ASN A 46 0.09 -11.14 -0.47
C ASN A 46 -0.88 -10.78 -1.60
N ILE A 47 -2.19 -10.76 -1.31
CA ILE A 47 -3.19 -10.54 -2.35
C ILE A 47 -3.55 -9.05 -2.44
N ASN A 48 -3.41 -8.55 -3.67
CA ASN A 48 -3.89 -7.33 -4.32
C ASN A 48 -3.71 -5.98 -3.63
N VAL A 49 -3.50 -4.97 -4.47
CA VAL A 49 -3.58 -3.55 -4.14
C VAL A 49 -4.67 -2.95 -5.01
N VAL A 50 -5.50 -2.09 -4.44
CA VAL A 50 -6.36 -1.24 -5.26
C VAL A 50 -5.54 -0.02 -5.67
N PHE A 51 -5.40 0.17 -6.98
CA PHE A 51 -4.68 1.28 -7.57
C PHE A 51 -5.66 2.22 -8.28
N PRO A 52 -6.39 3.09 -7.54
CA PRO A 52 -7.12 4.18 -8.16
C PRO A 52 -6.12 5.22 -8.66
N ALA A 53 -5.64 5.02 -9.89
CA ALA A 53 -4.91 6.05 -10.60
C ALA A 53 -5.88 6.97 -11.35
N ARG A 54 -5.62 8.26 -11.27
CA ARG A 54 -6.43 9.29 -11.90
C ARG A 54 -5.54 10.15 -12.78
N GLY A 55 -5.73 10.05 -14.10
CA GLY A 55 -5.22 11.04 -15.07
C GLY A 55 -6.14 12.25 -15.11
N SER A 56 -5.57 13.44 -15.33
CA SER A 56 -6.28 14.73 -15.28
C SER A 56 -7.11 14.85 -13.99
N ALA A 57 -6.48 14.56 -12.85
CA ALA A 57 -7.18 14.49 -11.57
C ALA A 57 -7.48 15.86 -10.99
N ASP A 58 -8.66 15.99 -10.37
CA ASP A 58 -9.04 17.17 -9.58
C ASP A 58 -8.58 17.03 -8.13
N ALA A 59 -8.13 18.12 -7.51
CA ALA A 59 -7.70 18.15 -6.13
C ALA A 59 -8.80 17.70 -5.14
N GLY A 60 -10.07 17.99 -5.45
CA GLY A 60 -11.21 17.56 -4.60
C GLY A 60 -11.38 16.04 -4.51
N ARG A 61 -10.80 15.27 -5.43
CA ARG A 61 -10.83 13.80 -5.38
C ARG A 61 -9.97 13.23 -4.26
N ILE A 62 -8.93 13.96 -3.84
CA ILE A 62 -8.10 13.56 -2.70
C ILE A 62 -8.96 13.48 -1.44
N ASP A 63 -9.84 14.46 -1.21
CA ASP A 63 -10.72 14.50 -0.03
C ASP A 63 -11.70 13.32 -0.03
N ASP A 64 -12.26 12.97 -1.19
CA ASP A 64 -13.13 11.80 -1.37
C ASP A 64 -12.37 10.50 -1.10
N ASP A 65 -11.19 10.33 -1.69
CA ASP A 65 -10.38 9.11 -1.61
C ASP A 65 -9.83 8.89 -0.20
N ILE A 66 -9.36 9.94 0.49
CA ILE A 66 -8.92 9.83 1.89
C ILE A 66 -10.10 9.44 2.79
N ARG A 67 -11.28 10.06 2.66
CA ARG A 67 -12.46 9.64 3.43
C ARG A 67 -12.86 8.19 3.17
N ALA A 68 -12.76 7.74 1.92
CA ALA A 68 -13.11 6.37 1.54
C ALA A 68 -12.05 5.33 1.99
N PHE A 69 -10.78 5.71 2.01
CA PHE A 69 -9.67 4.74 2.08
C PHE A 69 -8.64 4.98 3.17
N LYS A 70 -8.73 6.00 4.03
CA LYS A 70 -7.66 6.39 4.98
C LYS A 70 -6.96 5.24 5.74
N HIS A 71 -7.70 4.23 6.19
CA HIS A 71 -7.15 3.05 6.90
C HIS A 71 -6.53 1.99 5.97
N ARG A 72 -6.47 2.25 4.67
CA ARG A 72 -6.01 1.33 3.63
C ARG A 72 -4.93 1.95 2.75
N VAL A 73 -4.81 3.29 2.74
CA VAL A 73 -3.81 3.98 1.93
C VAL A 73 -2.42 3.64 2.47
N ILE A 74 -1.58 3.08 1.60
CA ILE A 74 -0.19 2.71 1.91
C ILE A 74 0.84 3.54 1.12
N ILE A 75 0.45 4.02 -0.06
CA ILE A 75 1.25 4.91 -0.90
C ILE A 75 0.35 6.04 -1.38
N PHE A 76 0.88 7.25 -1.36
CA PHE A 76 0.36 8.37 -2.12
C PHE A 76 1.41 8.77 -3.14
N HIS A 77 1.03 8.86 -4.40
CA HIS A 77 1.88 9.33 -5.48
C HIS A 77 1.20 10.47 -6.23
N PHE A 78 1.98 11.51 -6.47
CA PHE A 78 1.60 12.60 -7.33
C PHE A 78 2.67 12.78 -8.40
N SER A 79 2.24 12.90 -9.66
CA SER A 79 3.08 13.37 -10.75
C SER A 79 2.39 14.52 -11.47
N GLY A 80 3.14 15.58 -11.76
CA GLY A 80 2.62 16.79 -12.36
C GLY A 80 3.35 18.05 -11.92
N HIS A 81 2.76 19.20 -12.24
CA HIS A 81 3.31 20.48 -11.80
C HIS A 81 3.22 20.64 -10.29
N ALA A 82 4.31 21.08 -9.69
CA ALA A 82 4.43 21.29 -8.26
C ALA A 82 5.40 22.43 -7.94
N GLY A 83 5.34 22.88 -6.69
CA GLY A 83 6.35 23.75 -6.10
C GLY A 83 6.39 23.59 -4.58
N ALA A 84 7.17 24.44 -3.92
CA ALA A 84 7.40 24.36 -2.48
C ALA A 84 6.12 24.37 -1.63
N GLU A 85 5.10 25.14 -2.04
CA GLU A 85 3.89 25.36 -1.24
C GLU A 85 2.65 24.61 -1.73
N GLN A 86 2.67 24.02 -2.93
CA GLN A 86 1.48 23.43 -3.54
C GLN A 86 1.78 22.39 -4.62
N LEU A 87 0.81 21.50 -4.83
CA LEU A 87 0.69 20.65 -6.00
C LEU A 87 -0.38 21.23 -6.92
N ILE A 88 -0.20 21.16 -8.23
CA ILE A 88 -1.12 21.77 -9.21
C ILE A 88 -1.96 20.67 -9.85
N PHE A 89 -3.28 20.73 -9.63
CA PHE A 89 -4.27 19.84 -10.22
C PHE A 89 -4.96 20.50 -11.42
N SER A 90 -5.74 19.72 -12.19
CA SER A 90 -6.49 20.25 -13.33
C SER A 90 -7.47 21.36 -12.96
N ASP A 91 -8.10 21.26 -11.77
CA ASP A 91 -9.11 22.19 -11.29
C ASP A 91 -8.53 23.35 -10.48
N LYS A 92 -7.59 23.06 -9.58
CA LYS A 92 -7.00 24.02 -8.63
C LYS A 92 -5.68 23.52 -8.04
N SER A 93 -4.98 24.39 -7.34
CA SER A 93 -3.82 23.97 -6.55
C SER A 93 -4.24 23.35 -5.20
N ALA A 94 -3.60 22.24 -4.82
CA ALA A 94 -3.68 21.68 -3.48
C ALA A 94 -2.51 22.22 -2.65
N ARG A 95 -2.81 23.03 -1.62
CA ARG A 95 -1.79 23.60 -0.74
C ARG A 95 -1.15 22.52 0.12
N ALA A 96 0.17 22.51 0.18
CA ALA A 96 0.98 21.48 0.85
C ALA A 96 0.59 21.25 2.31
N LYS A 97 0.27 22.32 3.06
CA LYS A 97 -0.16 22.21 4.46
C LYS A 97 -1.48 21.45 4.61
N GLY A 98 -2.46 21.73 3.76
CA GLY A 98 -3.76 21.06 3.78
C GLY A 98 -3.62 19.61 3.33
N LEU A 99 -2.88 19.38 2.24
CA LEU A 99 -2.57 18.04 1.73
C LEU A 99 -1.88 17.18 2.80
N ALA A 100 -0.86 17.72 3.47
CA ALA A 100 -0.18 17.00 4.54
C ALA A 100 -1.15 16.62 5.67
N GLY A 101 -2.07 17.52 6.04
CA GLY A 101 -3.11 17.23 7.04
C GLY A 101 -4.01 16.06 6.63
N LEU A 102 -4.50 16.06 5.37
CA LEU A 102 -5.31 14.97 4.83
C LEU A 102 -4.56 13.65 4.79
N LEU A 103 -3.29 13.67 4.34
CA LEU A 103 -2.45 12.48 4.32
C LEU A 103 -2.11 11.97 5.74
N GLY A 104 -2.06 12.86 6.73
CA GLY A 104 -1.93 12.51 8.14
C GLY A 104 -3.13 11.74 8.70
N GLU A 105 -4.30 11.82 8.07
CA GLU A 105 -5.45 11.00 8.45
C GLU A 105 -5.30 9.52 8.06
N ALA A 106 -4.32 9.18 7.21
CA ALA A 106 -4.05 7.83 6.75
C ALA A 106 -2.95 7.15 7.59
N PRO A 107 -3.29 6.43 8.68
CA PRO A 107 -2.30 5.91 9.64
C PRO A 107 -1.34 4.87 9.04
N ASN A 108 -1.75 4.23 7.95
CA ASN A 108 -1.01 3.16 7.28
C ASN A 108 -0.18 3.66 6.10
N LEU A 109 -0.22 4.98 5.82
CA LEU A 109 0.58 5.59 4.78
C LEU A 109 2.06 5.37 5.09
N LYS A 110 2.73 4.57 4.25
CA LYS A 110 4.14 4.21 4.41
C LYS A 110 5.04 5.23 3.72
N ILE A 111 4.65 5.64 2.51
CA ILE A 111 5.45 6.52 1.66
C ILE A 111 4.58 7.49 0.87
N VAL A 112 5.04 8.73 0.78
CA VAL A 112 4.53 9.76 -0.14
C VAL A 112 5.58 10.00 -1.21
N PHE A 113 5.19 9.95 -2.48
CA PHE A 113 6.07 10.24 -3.60
C PHE A 113 5.53 11.46 -4.36
N LEU A 114 6.25 12.58 -4.23
CA LEU A 114 5.96 13.84 -4.90
C LEU A 114 6.85 14.00 -6.14
N ASN A 115 6.41 13.44 -7.26
CA ASN A 115 7.09 13.48 -8.56
C ASN A 115 6.76 14.77 -9.34
N GLY A 116 7.09 15.91 -8.74
CA GLY A 116 6.96 17.22 -9.36
C GLY A 116 8.12 18.11 -8.93
N CYS A 117 8.28 19.27 -9.58
CA CYS A 117 9.40 20.18 -9.30
C CYS A 117 9.35 20.76 -7.87
N ALA A 118 10.53 20.93 -7.25
CA ALA A 118 10.75 21.66 -6.00
C ALA A 118 9.81 21.29 -4.84
N THR A 119 9.63 19.98 -4.58
CA THR A 119 8.70 19.47 -3.55
C THR A 119 9.33 19.26 -2.17
N HIS A 120 10.64 19.49 -2.03
CA HIS A 120 11.42 19.36 -0.80
C HIS A 120 10.77 20.05 0.42
N ASP A 121 10.26 21.27 0.26
CA ASP A 121 9.74 22.05 1.39
C ASP A 121 8.43 21.49 1.95
N GLN A 122 7.74 20.62 1.18
CA GLN A 122 6.55 19.91 1.63
C GLN A 122 6.89 18.75 2.59
N VAL A 123 8.12 18.24 2.56
CA VAL A 123 8.58 17.09 3.37
C VAL A 123 8.40 17.37 4.88
N ASN A 124 8.74 18.59 5.30
CA ASN A 124 8.56 19.05 6.68
C ASN A 124 7.10 18.94 7.16
N LEU A 125 6.18 19.40 6.30
CA LEU A 125 4.75 19.38 6.59
C LEU A 125 4.25 17.94 6.71
N LEU A 126 4.67 17.05 5.80
CA LEU A 126 4.31 15.63 5.83
C LEU A 126 4.82 14.92 7.09
N PHE A 127 6.06 15.16 7.50
CA PHE A 127 6.61 14.56 8.72
C PHE A 127 5.95 15.08 10.00
N SER A 128 5.51 16.35 10.02
CA SER A 128 4.69 16.92 11.10
C SER A 128 3.34 16.19 11.25
N GLN A 129 2.85 15.58 10.17
CA GLN A 129 1.60 14.80 10.11
C GLN A 129 1.85 13.28 10.18
N ASN A 130 3.02 12.88 10.69
CA ASN A 130 3.37 11.48 10.92
C ASN A 130 3.52 10.58 9.68
N VAL A 131 3.72 11.18 8.51
CA VAL A 131 4.23 10.44 7.34
C VAL A 131 5.62 9.89 7.66
N LYS A 132 5.91 8.65 7.26
CA LYS A 132 7.13 7.92 7.66
C LYS A 132 8.28 8.14 6.68
N ALA A 133 7.98 8.16 5.38
CA ALA A 133 8.94 8.37 4.30
C ALA A 133 8.36 9.26 3.19
N VAL A 134 9.21 10.08 2.59
CA VAL A 134 8.84 10.94 1.46
C VAL A 134 9.93 10.86 0.39
N ILE A 135 9.54 10.58 -0.87
CA ILE A 135 10.38 10.84 -2.04
C ILE A 135 9.96 12.21 -2.57
N ALA A 136 10.90 13.14 -2.62
CA ALA A 136 10.68 14.49 -3.10
C ALA A 136 11.87 14.97 -3.92
N THR A 137 11.65 16.04 -4.68
CA THR A 137 12.67 16.65 -5.55
C THR A 137 13.14 17.97 -4.93
N LYS A 138 14.43 18.28 -5.09
CA LYS A 138 15.00 19.55 -4.59
C LYS A 138 14.92 20.69 -5.60
N GLY A 139 14.73 20.39 -6.88
CA GLY A 139 14.78 21.37 -7.95
C GLY A 139 13.80 21.05 -9.06
N ARG A 140 14.07 21.63 -10.23
CA ARG A 140 13.37 21.23 -11.45
C ARG A 140 13.68 19.78 -11.79
N VAL A 141 12.78 19.15 -12.52
CA VAL A 141 12.94 17.80 -12.99
C VAL A 141 12.39 17.74 -14.41
N ASN A 142 13.17 17.16 -15.33
CA ASN A 142 12.68 16.86 -16.66
C ASN A 142 11.58 15.79 -16.63
N ASP A 143 10.49 16.03 -17.37
CA ASP A 143 9.31 15.15 -17.42
C ASP A 143 9.64 13.70 -17.83
N GLY A 144 10.47 13.52 -18.86
CA GLY A 144 10.91 12.19 -19.28
C GLY A 144 11.75 11.47 -18.21
N LEU A 145 12.63 12.21 -17.51
CA LEU A 145 13.36 11.66 -16.36
C LEU A 145 12.43 11.29 -15.20
N ALA A 146 11.38 12.09 -14.96
CA ALA A 146 10.39 11.81 -13.94
C ALA A 146 9.63 10.51 -14.21
N LYS A 147 9.23 10.31 -15.47
CA LYS A 147 8.63 9.07 -15.93
C LYS A 147 9.58 7.88 -15.78
N GLU A 148 10.86 8.01 -16.16
CA GLU A 148 11.84 6.92 -16.05
C GLU A 148 12.15 6.56 -14.59
N PHE A 149 12.32 7.56 -13.72
CA PHE A 149 12.51 7.33 -12.29
C PHE A 149 11.34 6.55 -11.69
N SER A 150 10.11 7.02 -11.92
CA SER A 150 8.89 6.36 -11.43
C SER A 150 8.74 4.94 -11.97
N SER A 151 8.99 4.75 -13.27
CA SER A 151 8.88 3.43 -13.91
C SER A 151 9.82 2.42 -13.26
N ASN A 152 11.09 2.79 -13.05
CA ASN A 152 12.08 1.92 -12.43
C ASN A 152 11.82 1.71 -10.93
N PHE A 153 11.35 2.76 -10.23
CA PHE A 153 10.98 2.65 -8.82
C PHE A 153 9.83 1.66 -8.64
N TYR A 154 8.71 1.86 -9.35
CA TYR A 154 7.53 1.00 -9.22
C TYR A 154 7.77 -0.41 -9.74
N ALA A 155 8.56 -0.60 -10.80
CA ALA A 155 8.94 -1.93 -11.27
C ALA A 155 9.70 -2.73 -10.21
N ALA A 156 10.56 -2.07 -9.41
CA ALA A 156 11.24 -2.71 -8.27
C ALA A 156 10.29 -2.90 -7.08
N VAL A 157 9.50 -1.87 -6.74
CA VAL A 157 8.57 -1.86 -5.61
C VAL A 157 7.47 -2.92 -5.75
N SER A 158 7.06 -3.22 -6.98
CA SER A 158 6.04 -4.19 -7.33
C SER A 158 6.60 -5.62 -7.43
N THR A 159 7.69 -5.91 -6.71
CA THR A 159 8.27 -7.25 -6.55
C THR A 159 8.27 -7.64 -5.07
N THR A 160 8.54 -8.90 -4.74
CA THR A 160 8.62 -9.35 -3.35
C THR A 160 10.00 -9.15 -2.70
N ASP A 161 11.01 -8.78 -3.48
CA ASP A 161 12.41 -8.90 -3.07
C ASP A 161 13.04 -7.57 -2.67
N TYR A 162 12.48 -6.45 -3.12
CA TYR A 162 12.98 -5.11 -2.84
C TYR A 162 12.27 -4.50 -1.63
N THR A 163 13.05 -3.89 -0.76
CA THR A 163 12.56 -2.86 0.18
C THR A 163 12.38 -1.51 -0.53
N ILE A 164 11.75 -0.53 0.14
CA ILE A 164 11.67 0.85 -0.36
C ILE A 164 13.04 1.43 -0.65
N LYS A 165 13.99 1.26 0.28
CA LYS A 165 15.34 1.79 0.12
C LYS A 165 16.03 1.15 -1.09
N GLU A 166 15.90 -0.17 -1.25
CA GLU A 166 16.47 -0.88 -2.39
C GLU A 166 15.80 -0.49 -3.70
N ALA A 167 14.47 -0.30 -3.73
CA ALA A 167 13.74 0.13 -4.93
C ALA A 167 14.12 1.56 -5.35
N PHE A 168 14.25 2.48 -4.38
CA PHE A 168 14.76 3.83 -4.64
C PHE A 168 16.19 3.79 -5.19
N LYS A 169 17.08 3.03 -4.54
CA LYS A 169 18.46 2.83 -5.00
C LYS A 169 18.52 2.21 -6.40
N HIS A 170 17.63 1.26 -6.69
CA HIS A 170 17.52 0.64 -8.00
C HIS A 170 17.17 1.68 -9.07
N ALA A 171 16.15 2.50 -8.83
CA ALA A 171 15.74 3.56 -9.75
C ALA A 171 16.88 4.54 -10.05
N ILE A 172 17.53 5.08 -9.01
CA ILE A 172 18.67 5.99 -9.18
C ILE A 172 19.82 5.31 -9.94
N ASN A 173 20.20 4.09 -9.56
CA ASN A 173 21.27 3.37 -10.23
C ASN A 173 20.97 3.08 -11.70
N THR A 174 19.72 2.80 -12.05
CA THR A 174 19.31 2.61 -13.45
C THR A 174 19.50 3.89 -14.25
N LEU A 175 19.06 5.04 -13.72
CA LEU A 175 19.27 6.34 -14.38
C LEU A 175 20.76 6.69 -14.52
N ILE A 176 21.58 6.42 -13.50
CA ILE A 176 23.04 6.60 -13.59
C ILE A 176 23.63 5.70 -14.68
N LYS A 177 23.27 4.42 -14.68
CA LYS A 177 23.75 3.42 -15.64
C LYS A 177 23.36 3.78 -17.09
N ASP A 178 22.21 4.41 -17.29
CA ASP A 178 21.74 4.90 -18.58
C ASP A 178 22.31 6.30 -18.94
N GLY A 179 23.15 6.88 -18.09
CA GLY A 179 23.78 8.19 -18.32
C GLY A 179 22.81 9.37 -18.26
N LEU A 180 21.64 9.17 -17.63
CA LEU A 180 20.56 10.14 -17.57
C LEU A 180 20.72 11.15 -16.42
N ILE A 181 21.45 10.77 -15.37
CA ILE A 181 21.80 11.62 -14.22
C ILE A 181 23.28 11.44 -13.82
N PRO A 182 23.88 12.39 -13.08
CA PRO A 182 25.29 12.33 -12.70
C PRO A 182 25.69 11.09 -11.88
N GLU A 183 26.89 10.55 -12.11
CA GLU A 183 27.43 9.36 -11.41
C GLU A 183 27.59 9.56 -9.89
N ASP A 184 27.72 10.80 -9.43
CA ASP A 184 27.85 11.16 -8.02
C ASP A 184 26.50 11.31 -7.31
N THR A 185 25.39 11.01 -7.97
CA THR A 185 24.05 11.08 -7.36
C THR A 185 23.93 10.09 -6.20
N SER A 186 23.63 10.61 -5.02
CA SER A 186 23.50 9.82 -3.80
C SER A 186 22.30 8.87 -3.86
N THR A 187 22.51 7.63 -3.43
CA THR A 187 21.45 6.62 -3.19
C THR A 187 21.16 6.44 -1.70
N ASN A 188 21.79 7.24 -0.85
CA ASN A 188 21.63 7.15 0.61
C ASN A 188 20.32 7.77 1.07
N LEU A 189 19.81 7.27 2.20
CA LEU A 189 18.68 7.88 2.89
C LEU A 189 19.07 9.26 3.40
N SER A 190 18.17 10.23 3.25
CA SER A 190 18.32 11.57 3.83
C SER A 190 17.55 11.61 5.16
N PRO A 191 18.23 11.45 6.32
CA PRO A 191 17.56 11.61 7.61
C PRO A 191 17.08 13.05 7.76
N TRP A 192 15.81 13.23 8.10
CA TRP A 192 15.25 14.57 8.26
C TRP A 192 15.61 15.16 9.64
N ARG A 193 16.34 16.28 9.66
CA ARG A 193 16.80 16.94 10.91
C ARG A 193 16.20 18.33 11.15
N GLY A 194 15.14 18.73 10.44
CA GLY A 194 14.39 19.97 10.70
C GLY A 194 15.13 21.28 10.40
N LEU A 195 16.40 21.22 10.00
CA LEU A 195 17.22 22.34 9.56
C LEU A 195 17.91 21.93 8.26
N VAL A 196 17.47 22.50 7.15
CA VAL A 196 18.26 22.54 5.92
C VAL A 196 18.31 24.00 5.50
N THR A 197 19.47 24.61 5.74
CA THR A 197 19.90 25.84 5.09
C THR A 197 20.19 25.53 3.63
N ASP A 198 19.70 26.37 2.73
CA ASP A 198 19.93 26.31 1.30
C ASP A 198 21.37 25.90 0.97
N SER A 199 21.53 24.72 0.39
CA SER A 199 22.77 24.34 -0.30
C SER A 199 22.45 24.09 -1.77
N ALA A 200 22.17 25.20 -2.46
CA ALA A 200 22.87 25.70 -3.65
C ALA A 200 23.43 24.71 -4.71
N GLU A 201 22.84 23.54 -4.91
CA GLU A 201 22.94 22.83 -6.19
C GLU A 201 21.56 22.36 -6.63
N GLU A 202 20.93 23.21 -7.45
CA GLU A 202 19.82 22.88 -8.34
C GLU A 202 20.27 21.77 -9.31
N LYS A 203 20.21 20.52 -8.87
CA LYS A 203 20.30 19.37 -9.76
C LYS A 203 19.00 18.58 -9.65
N ASP A 204 18.53 18.12 -10.81
CA ASP A 204 17.39 17.24 -11.00
C ASP A 204 17.59 15.93 -10.22
N ARG A 205 17.26 15.92 -8.93
CA ARG A 205 17.43 14.75 -8.08
C ARG A 205 16.23 14.49 -7.20
N TRP A 206 15.90 13.20 -7.13
CA TRP A 206 15.05 12.64 -6.08
C TRP A 206 15.90 12.34 -4.87
N ASP A 207 15.38 12.66 -3.71
CA ASP A 207 15.93 12.23 -2.43
C ASP A 207 14.84 11.47 -1.68
N LEU A 208 15.25 10.38 -1.03
CA LEU A 208 14.40 9.61 -0.12
C LEU A 208 14.61 10.11 1.31
N TYR A 209 13.66 10.91 1.77
CA TYR A 209 13.63 11.44 3.12
C TYR A 209 12.93 10.48 4.07
N VAL A 210 13.48 10.35 5.27
CA VAL A 210 12.91 9.48 6.30
C VAL A 210 12.76 10.26 7.60
N LYS A 211 11.60 10.12 8.22
CA LYS A 211 11.35 10.65 9.56
C LYS A 211 12.28 10.00 10.57
N GLU A 212 12.78 10.77 11.52
CA GLU A 212 13.63 10.27 12.58
C GLU A 212 12.98 9.07 13.31
N GLY A 213 13.77 8.01 13.55
CA GLY A 213 13.31 6.76 14.15
C GLY A 213 12.75 5.72 13.16
N PHE A 214 12.49 6.07 11.90
CA PHE A 214 11.91 5.15 10.90
C PHE A 214 12.90 4.59 9.89
N SER A 215 14.19 4.94 9.94
CA SER A 215 15.20 4.48 8.97
C SER A 215 15.33 2.97 8.87
N ALA A 216 15.23 2.25 10.01
CA ALA A 216 15.29 0.80 10.03
C ALA A 216 14.11 0.12 9.31
N GLU A 217 12.94 0.77 9.31
CA GLU A 217 11.74 0.23 8.67
C GLU A 217 11.86 0.20 7.14
N LEU A 218 12.56 1.18 6.54
CA LEU A 218 12.77 1.22 5.09
C LEU A 218 13.75 0.14 4.60
N GLU A 219 14.52 -0.46 5.51
CA GLU A 219 15.40 -1.61 5.24
C GLU A 219 14.73 -2.95 5.59
N ASN A 220 13.56 -2.90 6.22
CA ASN A 220 12.81 -4.08 6.63
C ASN A 220 11.86 -4.53 5.51
N LYS A 221 12.16 -5.68 4.88
CA LYS A 221 11.29 -6.31 3.87
C LYS A 221 9.87 -6.57 4.38
N ASN A 222 9.70 -6.86 5.67
CA ASN A 222 8.37 -7.11 6.23
C ASN A 222 7.54 -5.84 6.35
N TRP A 223 8.18 -4.70 6.61
CA TRP A 223 7.49 -3.40 6.65
C TRP A 223 6.97 -3.02 5.28
N TRP A 224 7.72 -3.33 4.22
CA TRP A 224 7.33 -3.10 2.82
C TRP A 224 6.51 -4.24 2.19
N LYS A 225 5.88 -5.11 2.98
CA LYS A 225 4.94 -6.07 2.41
C LYS A 225 3.68 -5.37 1.92
N ILE A 226 3.45 -5.48 0.63
CA ILE A 226 2.28 -4.94 -0.06
C ILE A 226 1.22 -6.05 -0.16
N GLY A 227 0.05 -5.84 0.43
CA GLY A 227 -1.09 -6.76 0.34
C GLY A 227 -1.61 -7.23 1.70
N VAL A 228 -2.72 -7.98 1.69
CA VAL A 228 -3.22 -8.64 2.91
C VAL A 228 -2.47 -9.94 3.11
N ILE A 229 -1.77 -10.08 4.24
CA ILE A 229 -1.06 -11.29 4.66
C ILE A 229 -2.08 -12.38 5.00
N ASN A 230 -2.18 -13.40 4.17
CA ASN A 230 -3.04 -14.55 4.44
C ASN A 230 -2.30 -15.62 5.28
N PRO A 231 -2.91 -16.13 6.36
CA PRO A 231 -2.36 -17.21 7.16
C PRO A 231 -2.35 -18.51 6.36
N SER A 232 -1.25 -19.26 6.47
CA SER A 232 -1.17 -20.64 6.01
C SER A 232 -2.12 -21.54 6.80
N LYS A 233 -2.44 -22.72 6.26
CA LYS A 233 -3.26 -23.72 6.97
C LYS A 233 -2.71 -24.04 8.36
N LYS A 234 -1.38 -24.13 8.49
CA LYS A 234 -0.71 -24.37 9.78
C LYS A 234 -0.96 -23.22 10.75
N GLU A 235 -0.80 -21.97 10.31
CA GLU A 235 -1.02 -20.79 11.15
C GLU A 235 -2.50 -20.64 11.56
N VAL A 236 -3.46 -21.01 10.70
CA VAL A 236 -4.88 -21.05 11.10
C VAL A 236 -5.13 -22.11 12.18
N LEU A 237 -4.46 -23.26 12.09
CA LEU A 237 -4.65 -24.38 13.02
C LEU A 237 -3.92 -24.21 14.35
N THR A 238 -2.74 -23.57 14.35
CA THR A 238 -1.86 -23.46 15.53
C THR A 238 -1.74 -22.03 16.09
N GLY A 239 -2.15 -21.04 15.31
CA GLY A 239 -2.15 -19.63 15.69
C GLY A 239 -3.27 -19.26 16.65
N GLY A 240 -3.26 -18.02 17.11
CA GLY A 240 -4.22 -17.50 18.07
C GLY A 240 -3.93 -17.90 19.52
N ASN A 241 -4.81 -17.44 20.41
CA ASN A 241 -4.76 -17.72 21.84
C ASN A 241 -5.24 -19.16 22.16
N PHE A 242 -5.27 -19.51 23.45
CA PHE A 242 -5.71 -20.85 23.87
C PHE A 242 -7.15 -21.20 23.40
N TRP A 243 -8.06 -20.22 23.39
CA TRP A 243 -9.45 -20.42 22.98
C TRP A 243 -9.60 -20.63 21.48
N ASP A 244 -8.79 -19.94 20.66
CA ASP A 244 -8.73 -20.14 19.21
C ASP A 244 -8.42 -21.60 18.85
N ARG A 245 -7.46 -22.20 19.54
CA ARG A 245 -7.09 -23.61 19.35
C ARG A 245 -8.21 -24.56 19.75
N ILE A 246 -8.91 -24.26 20.85
CA ILE A 246 -10.08 -25.03 21.28
C ILE A 246 -11.19 -24.96 20.21
N HIS A 247 -11.47 -23.77 19.67
CA HIS A 247 -12.47 -23.59 18.62
C HIS A 247 -12.14 -24.41 17.37
N VAL A 248 -10.88 -24.37 16.91
CA VAL A 248 -10.43 -25.18 15.76
C VAL A 248 -10.65 -26.68 15.99
N VAL A 249 -10.32 -27.19 17.19
CA VAL A 249 -10.54 -28.60 17.54
C VAL A 249 -12.03 -28.94 17.58
N LEU A 250 -12.85 -28.08 18.19
CA LEU A 250 -14.31 -28.27 18.26
C LEU A 250 -14.95 -28.31 16.87
N PHE A 251 -14.63 -27.36 15.99
CA PHE A 251 -15.15 -27.36 14.62
C PHE A 251 -14.65 -28.57 13.82
N SER A 252 -13.41 -29.00 14.00
CA SER A 252 -12.88 -30.21 13.36
C SER A 252 -13.62 -31.47 13.81
N ALA A 253 -13.91 -31.59 15.11
CA ALA A 253 -14.70 -32.69 15.65
C ALA A 253 -16.15 -32.67 15.14
N LEU A 254 -16.77 -31.49 15.08
CA LEU A 254 -18.14 -31.30 14.56
C LEU A 254 -18.23 -31.69 13.07
N PHE A 255 -17.20 -31.39 12.29
CA PHE A 255 -17.14 -31.79 10.87
C PHE A 255 -17.13 -33.31 10.72
N LEU A 256 -16.26 -34.00 11.45
CA LEU A 256 -16.17 -35.47 11.44
C LEU A 256 -17.46 -36.12 11.93
N LEU A 257 -18.08 -35.56 12.97
CA LEU A 257 -19.37 -36.01 13.47
C LEU A 257 -20.47 -35.83 12.41
N GLY A 258 -20.49 -34.71 11.70
CA GLY A 258 -21.43 -34.46 10.60
C GLY A 258 -21.31 -35.50 9.48
N ILE A 259 -20.09 -35.86 9.07
CA ILE A 259 -19.85 -36.93 8.09
C ILE A 259 -20.39 -38.27 8.60
N ALA A 260 -20.10 -38.61 9.86
CA ALA A 260 -20.58 -39.84 10.47
C ALA A 260 -22.12 -39.91 10.52
N ILE A 261 -22.79 -38.80 10.85
CA ILE A 261 -24.26 -38.71 10.87
C ILE A 261 -24.84 -38.90 9.46
N ILE A 262 -24.23 -38.30 8.43
CA ILE A 262 -24.66 -38.50 7.04
C ILE A 262 -24.54 -39.97 6.65
N ALA A 263 -23.39 -40.59 6.89
CA ALA A 263 -23.17 -42.00 6.58
C ALA A 263 -24.17 -42.90 7.33
N PHE A 264 -24.41 -42.63 8.62
CA PHE A 264 -25.37 -43.38 9.42
C PHE A 264 -26.81 -43.24 8.89
N GLY A 265 -27.24 -42.00 8.59
CA GLY A 265 -28.57 -41.72 8.07
C GLY A 265 -28.86 -42.40 6.73
N ILE A 266 -27.88 -42.36 5.81
CA ILE A 266 -28.02 -42.95 4.46
C ILE A 266 -27.89 -44.47 4.50
N PHE A 267 -26.85 -45.02 5.12
CA PHE A 267 -26.52 -46.45 4.96
C PHE A 267 -27.20 -47.38 5.97
N PHE A 268 -27.63 -46.87 7.13
CA PHE A 268 -28.14 -47.72 8.23
C PHE A 268 -29.59 -47.45 8.60
N LYS A 269 -30.14 -46.29 8.23
CA LYS A 269 -31.47 -45.83 8.66
C LYS A 269 -32.43 -45.51 7.51
N ASP A 270 -31.93 -45.34 6.28
CA ASP A 270 -32.68 -44.78 5.14
C ASP A 270 -33.47 -43.50 5.52
N ASP A 271 -32.93 -42.72 6.47
CA ASP A 271 -33.59 -41.51 6.99
C ASP A 271 -32.86 -40.27 6.51
N PHE A 272 -33.45 -39.64 5.49
CA PHE A 272 -32.92 -38.42 4.90
C PHE A 272 -32.89 -37.24 5.88
N LYS A 273 -33.76 -37.21 6.90
CA LYS A 273 -33.75 -36.13 7.91
C LYS A 273 -32.48 -36.20 8.76
N ILE A 274 -32.01 -37.41 9.10
CA ILE A 274 -30.75 -37.60 9.82
C ILE A 274 -29.58 -37.12 8.97
N ALA A 275 -29.57 -37.45 7.67
CA ALA A 275 -28.53 -36.96 6.77
C ALA A 275 -28.51 -35.43 6.67
N VAL A 276 -29.67 -34.77 6.63
CA VAL A 276 -29.78 -33.29 6.64
C VAL A 276 -29.19 -32.67 7.92
N MET A 277 -29.38 -33.29 9.09
CA MET A 277 -28.74 -32.81 10.34
C MET A 277 -27.21 -32.91 10.30
N GLY A 278 -26.69 -33.99 9.70
CA GLY A 278 -25.24 -34.14 9.49
C GLY A 278 -24.69 -33.08 8.53
N LEU A 279 -25.44 -32.74 7.46
CA LEU A 279 -25.08 -31.66 6.55
C LEU A 279 -25.08 -30.30 7.25
N ALA A 280 -26.07 -30.01 8.09
CA ALA A 280 -26.11 -28.78 8.89
C ALA A 280 -24.87 -28.65 9.80
N SER A 281 -24.44 -29.76 10.41
CA SER A 281 -23.22 -29.81 11.25
C SER A 281 -21.95 -29.49 10.46
N ILE A 282 -21.84 -30.03 9.23
CA ILE A 282 -20.74 -29.71 8.31
C ILE A 282 -20.75 -28.23 7.94
N CYS A 283 -21.90 -27.66 7.62
CA CYS A 283 -22.03 -26.24 7.27
C CYS A 283 -21.61 -25.32 8.42
N ILE A 284 -22.03 -25.63 9.66
CA ILE A 284 -21.64 -24.87 10.86
C ILE A 284 -20.13 -24.96 11.09
N SER A 285 -19.55 -26.14 10.96
CA SER A 285 -18.09 -26.31 11.08
C SER A 285 -17.31 -25.53 10.02
N ALA A 286 -17.74 -25.61 8.75
CA ALA A 286 -17.12 -24.88 7.66
C ALA A 286 -17.20 -23.36 7.89
N PHE A 287 -18.35 -22.87 8.36
CA PHE A 287 -18.52 -21.47 8.74
C PHE A 287 -17.56 -21.06 9.87
N GLY A 288 -17.44 -21.86 10.93
CA GLY A 288 -16.52 -21.64 12.03
C GLY A 288 -15.06 -21.56 11.58
N MET A 289 -14.62 -22.48 10.72
CA MET A 289 -13.26 -22.48 10.15
C MET A 289 -12.99 -21.26 9.25
N ILE A 290 -13.98 -20.81 8.48
CA ILE A 290 -13.89 -19.57 7.69
C ILE A 290 -13.75 -18.36 8.61
N ASN A 291 -14.52 -18.32 9.71
CA ASN A 291 -14.44 -17.22 10.67
C ASN A 291 -13.07 -17.19 11.38
N GLN A 292 -12.56 -18.35 11.80
CA GLN A 292 -11.23 -18.46 12.41
C GLN A 292 -10.14 -17.96 11.46
N ARG A 293 -10.22 -18.36 10.18
CA ARG A 293 -9.28 -17.85 9.17
C ARG A 293 -9.36 -16.33 9.05
N ARG A 294 -10.56 -15.74 9.04
CA ARG A 294 -10.74 -14.27 9.02
C ARG A 294 -10.21 -13.61 10.28
N TYR A 295 -10.27 -14.25 11.44
CA TYR A 295 -9.71 -13.71 12.66
C TYR A 295 -8.17 -13.70 12.60
N VAL A 296 -7.54 -14.83 12.28
CA VAL A 296 -6.07 -14.94 12.19
C VAL A 296 -5.51 -14.05 11.08
N THR A 297 -6.20 -13.94 9.94
CA THR A 297 -5.82 -12.96 8.91
C THR A 297 -5.89 -11.53 9.47
N ALA A 298 -6.85 -11.19 10.34
CA ALA A 298 -6.95 -9.85 10.93
C ALA A 298 -5.80 -9.56 11.90
N GLU A 299 -5.40 -10.55 12.71
CA GLU A 299 -4.21 -10.45 13.57
C GLU A 299 -2.92 -10.27 12.77
N PHE A 300 -2.78 -10.89 11.60
CA PHE A 300 -1.62 -10.66 10.74
C PHE A 300 -1.63 -9.32 10.00
N ASN A 301 -2.76 -8.62 9.99
CA ASN A 301 -2.93 -7.35 9.27
C ASN A 301 -3.55 -6.29 10.17
N GLU A 302 -3.11 -6.20 11.43
CA GLU A 302 -3.65 -5.25 12.41
C GLU A 302 -3.70 -3.82 11.86
N GLU A 303 -2.72 -3.43 11.03
CA GLU A 303 -2.69 -2.14 10.36
C GLU A 303 -3.93 -1.90 9.48
N LEU A 304 -4.48 -2.92 8.81
CA LEU A 304 -5.60 -2.81 7.86
C LEU A 304 -6.99 -3.08 8.47
N VAL A 305 -7.09 -3.20 9.79
CA VAL A 305 -8.33 -3.60 10.48
C VAL A 305 -8.74 -2.52 11.49
N ASP A 306 -9.96 -2.01 11.34
CA ASP A 306 -10.57 -1.07 12.30
C ASP A 306 -11.05 -1.81 13.57
N GLU A 307 -11.05 -1.14 14.73
CA GLU A 307 -11.56 -1.66 16.01
C GLU A 307 -12.99 -2.20 15.87
N SER A 308 -13.82 -1.56 15.05
CA SER A 308 -15.18 -2.02 14.78
C SER A 308 -15.22 -3.39 14.09
N ILE A 309 -14.24 -3.69 13.22
CA ILE A 309 -14.11 -4.97 12.54
C ILE A 309 -13.57 -6.02 13.50
N ILE A 310 -12.56 -5.69 14.32
CA ILE A 310 -12.03 -6.60 15.35
C ILE A 310 -13.16 -6.99 16.32
N LYS A 311 -13.97 -6.03 16.77
CA LYS A 311 -15.09 -6.28 17.68
C LYS A 311 -16.15 -7.19 17.06
N LYS A 312 -16.48 -7.01 15.77
CA LYS A 312 -17.38 -7.91 15.04
C LYS A 312 -16.81 -9.31 14.88
N LEU A 313 -15.50 -9.44 14.66
CA LEU A 313 -14.84 -10.74 14.54
C LEU A 313 -14.74 -11.49 15.88
N ARG A 314 -14.66 -10.78 17.02
CA ARG A 314 -14.61 -11.38 18.37
C ARG A 314 -15.98 -11.84 18.92
N LEU A 315 -17.08 -11.34 18.36
CA LEU A 315 -18.45 -11.68 18.80
C LEU A 315 -18.96 -13.01 18.23
N PHE A 316 -18.17 -13.68 17.40
CA PHE A 316 -18.45 -14.96 16.73
C PHE A 316 -17.23 -15.86 16.77
#